data_AF-A0AA96SYC8-F1
#
_entry.id   AF-A0AA96SYC8-F1
#
_cell.length_a   1.000
_cell.length_b   1.000
_cell.length_c   1.000
_cell.angle_alpha   90.00
_cell.angle_beta   90.00
_cell.angle_gamma   90.00
#
_symmetry.space_group_name_H-M   'P 1'
#
loop_
_entity.id
_entity.type
_entity.pdbx_description
1 polymer ?
#
loop_
_entity_poly.entity_id
_entity_poly.type
_entity_poly.pdbx_seq_one_letter_code
_entity_poly.pdbx_strand_id
1 'polypeptide(L)' 'MIEKRAAPRHRVLKRGTLAFGGGGIDCTVRNLSASGARVDIASPLGLPQNFVLVIEADHFIRRCRPVWNNDRQLGVAFE' A
#
# COMPACT_ATOMS: atom_id res chain seq x y z
N MET A 1 -15.94 20.50 5.97
CA MET A 1 -15.18 19.23 6.03
C MET A 1 -14.16 19.28 4.89
N ILE A 2 -12.88 19.60 5.17
CA ILE A 2 -11.87 19.77 4.11
C ILE A 2 -11.45 18.38 3.64
N GLU A 3 -11.79 18.05 2.39
CA GLU A 3 -11.37 16.83 1.73
C GLU A 3 -9.86 16.89 1.46
N LYS A 4 -9.05 16.38 2.39
CA LYS A 4 -7.57 16.36 2.29
C LYS A 4 -7.04 15.35 1.25
N ARG A 5 -7.88 14.80 0.37
CA ARG A 5 -7.53 13.68 -0.50
C ARG A 5 -7.37 14.17 -1.94
N ALA A 6 -6.18 14.01 -2.49
CA ALA A 6 -5.83 14.47 -3.83
C ALA A 6 -6.45 13.63 -4.98
N ALA A 7 -6.96 12.43 -4.70
CA ALA A 7 -7.53 11.55 -5.72
C ALA A 7 -8.63 10.63 -5.17
N PRO A 8 -9.67 10.29 -5.97
CA PRO A 8 -10.70 9.33 -5.58
C PRO A 8 -10.11 7.93 -5.38
N ARG A 9 -10.67 7.18 -4.40
CA ARG A 9 -10.23 5.82 -4.06
C ARG A 9 -11.29 4.80 -4.49
N HIS A 10 -10.86 3.80 -5.25
CA HIS A 10 -11.68 2.65 -5.62
C HIS A 10 -11.47 1.54 -4.58
N ARG A 11 -12.57 1.05 -3.99
CA ARG A 11 -12.52 -0.13 -3.12
C ARG A 11 -12.16 -1.35 -3.97
N VAL A 12 -11.16 -2.10 -3.53
CA VAL A 12 -10.71 -3.32 -4.17
C VAL A 12 -10.44 -4.38 -3.11
N LEU A 13 -10.36 -5.64 -3.53
CA LEU A 13 -9.88 -6.74 -2.70
C LEU A 13 -8.88 -7.52 -3.54
N LYS A 14 -7.59 -7.22 -3.38
CA LYS A 14 -6.51 -7.85 -4.16
C LYS A 14 -5.40 -8.34 -3.26
N ARG A 15 -4.80 -9.47 -3.61
CA ARG A 15 -3.53 -9.89 -3.02
C ARG A 15 -2.43 -8.97 -3.55
N GLY A 16 -1.57 -8.50 -2.67
CA GLY A 16 -0.36 -7.81 -3.07
C GLY A 16 0.81 -8.18 -2.17
N THR A 17 1.99 -7.74 -2.55
CA THR A 17 3.22 -7.93 -1.78
C THR A 17 3.95 -6.60 -1.65
N LEU A 18 4.38 -6.27 -0.43
CA LEU A 18 5.26 -5.13 -0.16
C LEU A 18 6.71 -5.64 -0.25
N ALA A 19 7.37 -5.40 -1.38
CA ALA A 19 8.72 -5.89 -1.69
C ALA A 19 9.80 -4.86 -1.36
N PHE A 20 10.89 -5.29 -0.74
CA PHE A 20 12.06 -4.48 -0.39
C PHE A 20 13.33 -5.34 -0.33
N GLY A 21 14.51 -4.72 -0.22
CA GLY A 21 15.81 -5.40 -0.29
C GLY A 21 16.09 -6.45 0.81
N GLY A 22 15.17 -6.65 1.75
CA GLY A 22 15.25 -7.65 2.82
C GLY A 22 14.14 -8.71 2.78
N GLY A 23 13.29 -8.71 1.74
CA GLY A 23 12.19 -9.67 1.59
C GLY A 23 10.88 -9.05 1.09
N GLY A 24 9.79 -9.78 1.27
CA GLY A 24 8.45 -9.34 0.91
C GLY A 24 7.44 -9.66 2.00
N ILE A 25 6.52 -8.72 2.25
CA ILE A 25 5.39 -8.92 3.17
C ILE A 25 4.12 -9.04 2.34
N ASP A 26 3.41 -10.16 2.49
CA ASP A 26 2.10 -10.33 1.88
C ASP A 26 1.08 -9.37 2.49
N CYS A 27 0.26 -8.78 1.64
CA CYS A 27 -0.74 -7.79 2.01
C CYS A 27 -2.05 -7.98 1.24
N THR A 28 -3.12 -7.43 1.79
CA THR A 28 -4.41 -7.32 1.12
C THR A 28 -4.66 -5.86 0.76
N VAL A 29 -4.73 -5.55 -0.53
CA VAL A 29 -5.07 -4.21 -1.01
C VAL A 29 -6.57 -4.00 -0.87
N ARG A 30 -6.95 -2.99 -0.07
CA ARG A 30 -8.35 -2.67 0.29
C ARG A 30 -8.93 -1.50 -0.52
N ASN A 31 -8.06 -0.61 -0.97
CA ASN A 31 -8.40 0.43 -1.95
C ASN A 31 -7.16 0.94 -2.68
N LEU A 32 -7.39 1.48 -3.87
CA LEU A 32 -6.39 2.13 -4.72
C LEU A 32 -6.89 3.51 -5.16
N SER A 33 -5.99 4.46 -5.26
CA SER A 33 -6.17 5.72 -5.99
C SER A 33 -4.98 5.93 -6.95
N ALA A 34 -5.03 6.97 -7.78
CA ALA A 34 -3.90 7.34 -8.63
C ALA A 34 -2.60 7.65 -7.82
N SER A 35 -2.75 8.07 -6.57
CA SER A 35 -1.67 8.57 -5.71
C SER A 35 -1.30 7.66 -4.53
N GLY A 36 -2.00 6.54 -4.32
CA GLY A 36 -1.70 5.67 -3.19
C GLY A 36 -2.65 4.50 -3.01
N ALA A 37 -2.45 3.79 -1.91
CA ALA A 37 -3.26 2.63 -1.56
C ALA A 37 -3.49 2.56 -0.04
N ARG A 38 -4.52 1.80 0.35
CA ARG A 38 -4.60 1.22 1.68
C ARG A 38 -4.43 -0.29 1.56
N VAL A 39 -3.52 -0.84 2.36
CA VAL A 39 -3.28 -2.27 2.46
C VAL A 39 -3.46 -2.73 3.91
N ASP A 40 -3.89 -3.97 4.07
CA ASP A 40 -3.88 -4.66 5.35
C ASP A 40 -2.71 -5.66 5.33
N ILE A 41 -1.92 -5.71 6.40
CA ILE A 41 -0.72 -6.55 6.55
C ILE A 41 -0.72 -7.24 7.92
N ALA A 42 0.01 -8.34 8.05
CA ALA A 42 0.10 -9.06 9.31
C ALA A 42 0.80 -8.24 10.41
N SER A 43 1.87 -7.52 10.05
CA SER A 43 2.59 -6.59 10.94
C SER A 43 3.34 -5.55 10.11
N PRO A 44 3.31 -4.25 10.51
CA PRO A 44 4.14 -3.21 9.91
C PRO A 44 5.60 -3.22 10.40
N LEU A 45 5.93 -4.04 11.41
CA LEU A 45 7.28 -4.10 11.97
C LEU A 45 8.28 -4.57 10.91
N GLY A 46 9.38 -3.83 10.76
CA GLY A 46 10.44 -4.13 9.79
C GLY A 46 10.17 -3.62 8.37
N LEU A 47 9.06 -2.92 8.12
CA LEU A 47 8.81 -2.29 6.82
C LEU A 47 9.69 -1.03 6.66
N PRO A 48 10.51 -0.93 5.60
CA PRO A 48 11.33 0.26 5.36
C PRO A 48 10.50 1.48 4.94
N GLN A 49 11.13 2.67 4.90
CA GLN A 49 10.45 3.89 4.44
C GLN A 49 10.15 3.88 2.94
N ASN A 50 10.89 3.11 2.15
CA ASN A 50 10.67 2.94 0.72
C ASN A 50 10.59 1.45 0.40
N PHE A 51 9.51 1.06 -0.27
CA PHE A 51 9.27 -0.30 -0.74
C PHE A 51 8.45 -0.25 -2.02
N VAL A 52 8.22 -1.40 -2.62
CA VAL A 52 7.43 -1.53 -3.84
C VAL A 52 6.15 -2.29 -3.51
N LEU A 53 5.00 -1.73 -3.88
CA LEU A 53 3.73 -2.47 -3.89
C LEU A 53 3.61 -3.21 -5.22
N VAL A 54 3.49 -4.53 -5.14
CA VAL A 54 3.25 -5.42 -6.27
C VAL A 54 1.85 -6.00 -6.16
N ILE A 55 1.05 -5.92 -7.22
CA ILE A 55 -0.24 -6.61 -7.36
C ILE A 55 -0.17 -7.40 -8.66
N GLU A 56 0.17 -8.69 -8.56
CA GLU A 56 0.46 -9.55 -9.72
C GLU A 56 -0.72 -9.64 -10.69
N ALA A 57 -1.95 -9.80 -10.17
CA ALA A 57 -3.16 -9.91 -10.97
C ALA A 57 -3.41 -8.69 -11.89
N ASP A 58 -2.85 -7.53 -11.54
CA ASP A 58 -3.00 -6.28 -12.28
C ASP A 58 -1.73 -5.90 -13.08
N HIS A 59 -0.65 -6.68 -12.98
CA HIS A 59 0.70 -6.27 -13.40
C HIS A 59 1.09 -4.89 -12.82
N PHE A 60 0.62 -4.60 -11.62
CA PHE A 60 0.82 -3.31 -10.98
C PHE A 60 2.07 -3.34 -10.11
N ILE A 61 3.01 -2.45 -10.38
CA ILE A 61 4.26 -2.30 -9.65
C ILE A 61 4.49 -0.82 -9.42
N ARG A 62 4.53 -0.38 -8.16
CA ARG A 62 4.77 1.03 -7.81
C ARG A 62 5.67 1.15 -6.59
N ARG A 63 6.64 2.05 -6.66
CA ARG A 63 7.36 2.51 -5.48
C ARG A 63 6.42 3.30 -4.59
N CYS A 64 6.56 3.11 -3.29
CA CYS A 64 5.71 3.73 -2.32
C CYS A 64 6.41 3.93 -0.98
N ARG A 65 5.85 4.87 -0.22
CA ARG A 65 6.25 5.18 1.16
C ARG A 65 5.04 5.08 2.09
N PRO A 66 5.25 4.70 3.36
CA PRO A 66 4.17 4.68 4.33
C PRO A 66 3.78 6.13 4.70
N VAL A 67 2.48 6.41 4.78
CA VAL A 67 1.95 7.74 5.16
C VAL A 67 1.21 7.73 6.50
N TRP A 68 0.63 6.59 6.85
CA TRP A 68 0.05 6.34 8.16
C TRP A 68 -0.02 4.83 8.37
N ASN A 69 0.01 4.40 9.62
CA ASN A 69 -0.28 3.04 10.01
C ASN A 69 -1.28 3.04 11.17
N ASN A 70 -2.05 1.98 11.28
CA ASN A 70 -2.90 1.69 12.43
C ASN A 70 -2.96 0.17 12.60
N ASP A 71 -2.13 -0.35 13.50
CA ASP A 71 -1.99 -1.78 13.76
C ASP A 71 -1.72 -2.56 12.46
N ARG A 72 -2.71 -3.32 11.97
CA ARG A 72 -2.61 -4.13 10.74
C ARG A 72 -2.94 -3.38 9.45
N GLN A 73 -3.21 -2.09 9.52
CA GLN A 73 -3.58 -1.28 8.36
C GLN A 73 -2.47 -0.28 8.03
N LEU A 74 -2.13 -0.18 6.75
CA LEU A 74 -1.11 0.72 6.25
C LEU A 74 -1.67 1.54 5.09
N GLY A 75 -1.54 2.86 5.21
CA GLY A 75 -1.68 3.77 4.08
C GLY A 75 -0.34 3.99 3.43
N VAL A 76 -0.30 3.91 2.11
CA VAL A 76 0.90 4.18 1.32
C VAL A 76 0.62 5.25 0.27
N ALA A 77 1.61 6.10 0.02
CA ALA A 77 1.61 7.03 -1.12
C ALA A 77 2.56 6.51 -2.20
N PHE A 78 2.14 6.65 -3.45
CA PHE A 78 2.98 6.34 -4.60
C PHE A 78 3.98 7.47 -4.86
N GLU A 79 5.14 7.11 -5.37
CA GLU A 79 6.13 8.04 -5.94
C GLU A 79 5.83 8.35 -7.41
#